data_AF-A0A5D6UT06-F1
#
_entry.id   AF-A0A5D6UT06-F1
#
_cell.length_a   1.000
_cell.length_b   1.000
_cell.length_c   1.000
_cell.angle_alpha   90.00
_cell.angle_beta   90.00
_cell.angle_gamma   90.00
#
_symmetry.space_group_name_H-M   'P 1'
#
loop_
_entity.id
_entity.type
_entity.pdbx_description
1 polymer ?
#
loop_
_entity_poly.entity_id
_entity_poly.type
_entity_poly.pdbx_seq_one_letter_code
_entity_poly.pdbx_strand_id
1 'polypeptide(L)'
;MGTAQRPLQRVPGLRFQKLLGSGAGGFGALPNLLRYGFMAVWESEAAAADFFNTHPLWQEYEQRCQEIWTAHLAPIKSHGLWDKQNPFDYAEDGGPADGPVAVLTRAAIRWYKTPRFWRYVAPTSATIAQAPGVLAAIGLGELPVVRQATFSLWTSAQAMQDYAYRSAKHKEVIKLTRQENWYGEELFARFRVLSSRGTLDGRNPTEA
;
A
#
# COMPACT_ATOMS: atom_id res chain seq x y z
N MET A 1 -8.76 12.40 -8.68
CA MET A 1 -8.66 11.85 -7.31
C MET A 1 -8.46 12.90 -6.21
N GLY A 2 -7.52 13.86 -6.31
CA GLY A 2 -7.16 14.74 -5.17
C GLY A 2 -8.29 15.54 -4.48
N THR A 3 -9.40 15.85 -5.15
CA THR A 3 -10.55 16.58 -4.58
C THR A 3 -11.60 15.67 -3.92
N ALA A 4 -11.48 14.37 -4.06
CA ALA A 4 -12.51 13.41 -3.66
C ALA A 4 -12.45 13.01 -2.17
N GLN A 5 -11.47 13.49 -1.41
CA GLN A 5 -11.34 13.15 0.01
C GLN A 5 -12.56 13.53 0.85
N ARG A 6 -13.17 14.70 0.58
CA ARG A 6 -14.35 15.18 1.32
C ARG A 6 -15.62 14.36 1.00
N PRO A 7 -15.95 14.08 -0.27
CA PRO A 7 -17.03 13.15 -0.60
C PRO A 7 -16.88 11.80 0.09
N LEU A 8 -15.67 11.22 0.08
CA LEU A 8 -15.41 9.90 0.68
C LEU A 8 -15.67 9.88 2.19
N GLN A 9 -15.37 10.95 2.92
CA GLN A 9 -15.63 11.04 4.37
C GLN A 9 -17.11 10.90 4.76
N ARG A 10 -18.03 11.04 3.81
CA ARG A 10 -19.48 10.95 4.04
C ARG A 10 -20.08 9.63 3.61
N VAL A 11 -19.28 8.71 3.06
CA VAL A 11 -19.80 7.43 2.60
C VAL A 11 -20.15 6.56 3.81
N PRO A 12 -21.39 6.05 3.90
CA PRO A 12 -21.80 5.16 4.97
C PRO A 12 -20.86 3.94 5.09
N GLY A 13 -20.50 3.58 6.32
CA GLY A 13 -19.65 2.43 6.61
C GLY A 13 -18.17 2.56 6.24
N LEU A 14 -17.72 3.66 5.60
CA LEU A 14 -16.31 3.90 5.35
C LEU A 14 -15.61 4.40 6.63
N ARG A 15 -14.73 3.57 7.21
CA ARG A 15 -14.03 3.87 8.47
C ARG A 15 -12.68 4.57 8.28
N PHE A 16 -12.00 4.26 7.19
CA PHE A 16 -10.71 4.86 6.87
C PHE A 16 -10.52 4.88 5.35
N GLN A 17 -9.90 5.94 4.82
CA GLN A 17 -9.60 6.02 3.40
C GLN A 17 -8.33 6.82 3.11
N LYS A 18 -7.63 6.41 2.05
CA LYS A 18 -6.49 7.13 1.49
C LYS A 18 -6.52 7.07 -0.03
N LEU A 19 -6.50 8.25 -0.63
CA LEU A 19 -6.19 8.45 -2.04
C LEU A 19 -4.70 8.75 -2.17
N LEU A 20 -4.02 7.95 -2.99
CA LEU A 20 -2.58 7.91 -3.09
C LEU A 20 -2.17 8.15 -4.54
N GLY A 21 -1.20 9.05 -4.75
CA GLY A 21 -0.46 9.09 -6.02
C GLY A 21 0.57 7.97 -6.06
N SER A 22 1.20 7.76 -7.21
CA SER A 22 2.35 6.86 -7.34
C SER A 22 3.56 7.59 -7.92
N GLY A 23 4.74 7.00 -7.74
CA GLY A 23 5.99 7.50 -8.33
C GLY A 23 6.17 7.03 -9.77
N ALA A 24 6.90 7.81 -10.59
CA ALA A 24 7.33 7.41 -11.93
C ALA A 24 8.12 6.09 -11.86
N GLY A 25 7.84 5.14 -12.76
CA GLY A 25 8.42 3.80 -12.69
C GLY A 25 8.03 3.01 -11.43
N GLY A 26 6.96 3.41 -10.74
CA GLY A 26 6.47 2.76 -9.52
C GLY A 26 7.09 3.27 -8.23
N PHE A 27 8.32 3.82 -8.24
CA PHE A 27 9.05 4.20 -7.01
C PHE A 27 9.83 5.53 -7.11
N GLY A 28 9.73 6.23 -8.24
CA GLY A 28 10.46 7.48 -8.49
C GLY A 28 9.97 8.65 -7.63
N ALA A 29 10.87 9.62 -7.42
CA ALA A 29 10.55 10.88 -6.74
C ALA A 29 9.64 11.81 -7.57
N LEU A 30 9.64 11.63 -8.90
CA LEU A 30 8.70 12.31 -9.80
C LEU A 30 7.32 11.64 -9.74
N PRO A 31 6.22 12.40 -9.81
CA PRO A 31 4.88 11.82 -9.78
C PRO A 31 4.58 11.07 -11.08
N ASN A 32 3.93 9.92 -10.94
CA ASN A 32 3.22 9.27 -12.04
C ASN A 32 1.78 9.78 -12.08
N LEU A 33 1.43 10.49 -13.14
CA LEU A 33 0.10 11.09 -13.31
C LEU A 33 -0.96 10.10 -13.82
N LEU A 34 -0.55 8.87 -14.16
CA LEU A 34 -1.40 7.84 -14.77
C LEU A 34 -1.80 6.73 -13.79
N ARG A 35 -1.15 6.63 -12.63
CA ARG A 35 -1.41 5.58 -11.63
C ARG A 35 -1.65 6.16 -10.25
N TYR A 36 -2.77 5.75 -9.67
CA TYR A 36 -3.20 6.13 -8.33
C TYR A 36 -3.59 4.88 -7.54
N GLY A 37 -3.54 4.98 -6.23
CA GLY A 37 -4.00 3.95 -5.30
C GLY A 37 -5.16 4.47 -4.46
N PHE A 38 -6.08 3.56 -4.13
CA PHE A 38 -7.13 3.79 -3.15
C PHE A 38 -7.07 2.71 -2.10
N MET A 39 -6.88 3.10 -0.84
CA MET A 39 -6.92 2.21 0.32
C MET A 39 -8.12 2.58 1.16
N ALA A 40 -8.95 1.62 1.50
CA ALA A 40 -10.17 1.84 2.28
C ALA A 40 -10.38 0.73 3.29
N VAL A 41 -10.90 1.09 4.46
CA VAL A 41 -11.38 0.14 5.47
C VAL A 41 -12.85 0.42 5.69
N TRP A 42 -13.66 -0.62 5.55
CA TRP A 42 -15.11 -0.56 5.68
C TRP A 42 -15.56 -1.24 6.97
N GLU A 43 -16.77 -0.94 7.41
CA GLU A 43 -17.39 -1.61 8.55
C GLU A 43 -17.82 -3.06 8.25
N SER A 44 -18.09 -3.34 6.98
CA SER A 44 -18.52 -4.65 6.50
C SER A 44 -18.22 -4.80 5.00
N GLU A 45 -18.17 -6.04 4.52
CA GLU A 45 -18.07 -6.34 3.08
C GLU A 45 -19.26 -5.77 2.31
N ALA A 46 -20.47 -5.79 2.90
CA ALA A 46 -21.67 -5.24 2.28
C ALA A 46 -21.58 -3.73 2.05
N ALA A 47 -21.06 -2.97 3.03
CA ALA A 47 -20.85 -1.53 2.88
C ALA A 47 -19.81 -1.21 1.79
N ALA A 48 -18.74 -2.00 1.72
CA ALA A 48 -17.75 -1.87 0.65
C ALA A 48 -18.38 -2.16 -0.73
N ALA A 49 -19.15 -3.24 -0.83
CA ALA A 49 -19.83 -3.64 -2.07
C ALA A 49 -20.82 -2.57 -2.54
N ASP A 50 -21.62 -2.00 -1.63
CA ASP A 50 -22.52 -0.89 -1.96
C ASP A 50 -21.75 0.29 -2.58
N PHE A 51 -20.70 0.78 -1.91
CA PHE A 51 -19.89 1.88 -2.45
C PHE A 51 -19.35 1.60 -3.86
N PHE A 52 -18.72 0.43 -4.05
CA PHE A 52 -18.11 0.11 -5.34
C PHE A 52 -19.14 -0.11 -6.46
N ASN A 53 -20.36 -0.55 -6.13
CA ASN A 53 -21.40 -0.80 -7.13
C ASN A 53 -22.24 0.44 -7.45
N THR A 54 -22.49 1.30 -6.45
CA THR A 54 -23.53 2.34 -6.55
C THR A 54 -22.99 3.77 -6.48
N HIS A 55 -21.80 3.99 -5.90
CA HIS A 55 -21.36 5.34 -5.61
C HIS A 55 -20.88 6.08 -6.89
N PRO A 56 -21.43 7.26 -7.23
CA PRO A 56 -21.13 7.96 -8.49
C PRO A 56 -19.64 8.27 -8.69
N LEU A 57 -18.93 8.58 -7.60
CA LEU A 57 -17.48 8.82 -7.64
C LEU A 57 -16.70 7.61 -8.15
N TRP A 58 -17.08 6.39 -7.72
CA TRP A 58 -16.37 5.20 -8.15
C TRP A 58 -16.70 4.85 -9.60
N GLN A 59 -17.97 5.00 -10.00
CA GLN A 59 -18.40 4.86 -11.39
C GLN A 59 -17.64 5.82 -12.32
N GLU A 60 -17.40 7.07 -11.90
CA GLU A 60 -16.57 8.03 -12.66
C GLU A 60 -15.13 7.54 -12.82
N TYR A 61 -14.57 6.86 -11.82
CA TYR A 61 -13.23 6.27 -11.92
C TYR A 61 -13.21 5.07 -12.86
N GLU A 62 -14.18 4.17 -12.75
CA GLU A 62 -14.32 3.03 -13.66
C GLU A 62 -14.45 3.47 -15.12
N GLN A 63 -15.19 4.55 -15.40
CA GLN A 63 -15.34 5.09 -16.75
C GLN A 63 -14.07 5.76 -17.31
N ARG A 64 -13.18 6.26 -16.44
CA ARG A 64 -11.98 7.03 -16.85
C ARG A 64 -10.69 6.24 -16.78
N CYS A 65 -10.68 5.12 -16.06
CA CYS A 65 -9.53 4.25 -15.94
C CYS A 65 -9.49 3.24 -17.09
N GLN A 66 -8.32 3.06 -17.69
CA GLN A 66 -8.10 1.99 -18.66
C GLN A 66 -8.12 0.61 -18.00
N GLU A 67 -7.63 0.53 -16.76
CA GLU A 67 -7.68 -0.67 -15.94
C GLU A 67 -7.81 -0.29 -14.46
N ILE A 68 -8.41 -1.19 -13.69
CA ILE A 68 -8.50 -1.11 -12.23
C ILE A 68 -8.20 -2.50 -11.68
N TRP A 69 -7.23 -2.59 -10.79
CA TRP A 69 -7.01 -3.78 -9.97
C TRP A 69 -7.51 -3.51 -8.56
N THR A 70 -8.28 -4.46 -8.03
CA THR A 70 -8.82 -4.42 -6.67
C THR A 70 -8.42 -5.69 -5.93
N ALA A 71 -7.96 -5.57 -4.69
CA ALA A 71 -7.72 -6.68 -3.79
C ALA A 71 -8.52 -6.51 -2.50
N HIS A 72 -9.21 -7.56 -2.07
CA HIS A 72 -9.85 -7.63 -0.76
C HIS A 72 -8.86 -8.23 0.23
N LEU A 73 -8.64 -7.54 1.33
CA LEU A 73 -7.52 -7.80 2.24
C LEU A 73 -8.02 -7.96 3.67
N ALA A 74 -7.58 -9.04 4.33
CA ALA A 74 -7.80 -9.24 5.76
C ALA A 74 -6.51 -8.96 6.54
N PRO A 75 -6.49 -8.06 7.54
CA PRO A 75 -5.31 -7.82 8.36
C PRO A 75 -4.87 -9.07 9.13
N ILE A 76 -3.60 -9.44 8.99
CA ILE A 76 -2.96 -10.49 9.80
C ILE A 76 -2.25 -9.85 11.00
N LYS A 77 -1.52 -8.76 10.73
CA LYS A 77 -0.76 -8.03 11.74
C LYS A 77 -0.56 -6.60 11.27
N SER A 78 -0.78 -5.65 12.17
CA SER A 78 -0.41 -4.25 11.93
C SER A 78 0.29 -3.66 13.15
N HIS A 79 1.21 -2.73 12.92
CA HIS A 79 1.82 -1.93 13.97
C HIS A 79 2.09 -0.52 13.48
N GLY A 80 2.08 0.43 14.41
CA GLY A 80 2.23 1.86 14.11
C GLY A 80 0.91 2.53 13.75
N LEU A 81 1.00 3.73 13.19
CA LEU A 81 -0.13 4.62 12.95
C LEU A 81 -0.09 5.21 11.54
N TRP A 82 -1.28 5.44 10.99
CA TRP A 82 -1.50 6.27 9.81
C TRP A 82 -2.53 7.33 10.18
N ASP A 83 -2.10 8.59 10.21
CA ASP A 83 -2.91 9.72 10.66
C ASP A 83 -3.40 9.53 12.11
N LYS A 84 -2.47 9.14 12.98
CA LYS A 84 -2.66 8.97 14.43
C LYS A 84 -3.58 7.82 14.84
N GLN A 85 -4.00 6.97 13.91
CA GLN A 85 -4.77 5.75 14.20
C GLN A 85 -4.12 4.54 13.54
N ASN A 86 -4.37 3.34 14.08
CA ASN A 86 -4.07 2.11 13.37
C ASN A 86 -5.36 1.59 12.72
N PRO A 87 -5.60 1.84 11.41
CA PRO A 87 -6.84 1.46 10.76
C PRO A 87 -6.97 -0.05 10.56
N PHE A 88 -5.93 -0.84 10.82
CA PHE A 88 -5.89 -2.29 10.62
C PHE A 88 -5.76 -3.06 11.94
N ASP A 89 -5.96 -2.39 13.08
CA ASP A 89 -5.93 -3.00 14.42
C ASP A 89 -7.26 -3.68 14.75
N TYR A 90 -7.72 -4.52 13.82
CA TYR A 90 -8.81 -5.45 14.00
C TYR A 90 -8.31 -6.77 13.41
N ALA A 91 -8.12 -7.76 14.27
CA ALA A 91 -7.75 -9.09 13.82
C ALA A 91 -9.02 -9.77 13.28
N GLU A 92 -8.94 -10.31 12.07
CA GLU A 92 -9.83 -11.41 11.70
C GLU A 92 -9.18 -12.71 12.16
N ASP A 93 -9.93 -13.52 12.90
CA ASP A 93 -9.56 -14.87 13.31
C ASP A 93 -9.55 -15.81 12.09
N GLY A 94 -8.54 -15.68 11.24
CA GLY A 94 -8.22 -16.65 10.22
C GLY A 94 -6.74 -16.92 10.32
N GLY A 95 -6.36 -18.16 10.65
CA GLY A 95 -5.01 -18.61 11.03
C GLY A 95 -3.86 -18.28 10.05
N PRO A 96 -2.95 -19.21 9.73
CA PRO A 96 -1.89 -18.94 8.75
C PRO A 96 -2.45 -18.47 7.40
N ALA A 97 -1.70 -17.63 6.67
CA ALA A 97 -2.04 -17.27 5.30
C ALA A 97 -1.47 -18.33 4.36
N ASP A 98 -2.26 -19.36 4.05
CA ASP A 98 -1.98 -20.24 2.93
C ASP A 98 -2.34 -19.50 1.64
N GLY A 99 -1.32 -18.95 0.96
CA GLY A 99 -1.48 -18.21 -0.29
C GLY A 99 -0.81 -16.84 -0.32
N PRO A 100 -1.17 -15.99 -1.29
CA PRO A 100 -0.57 -14.67 -1.47
C PRO A 100 -0.74 -13.76 -0.25
N VAL A 101 0.31 -13.00 0.05
CA VAL A 101 0.34 -12.04 1.15
C VAL A 101 0.58 -10.64 0.60
N ALA A 102 -0.22 -9.68 1.07
CA ALA A 102 0.01 -8.27 0.79
C ALA A 102 0.71 -7.60 1.99
N VAL A 103 1.61 -6.66 1.69
CA VAL A 103 2.31 -5.85 2.67
C VAL A 103 2.16 -4.39 2.32
N LEU A 104 1.76 -3.60 3.31
CA LEU A 104 1.74 -2.16 3.29
C LEU A 104 2.81 -1.65 4.25
N THR A 105 3.74 -0.84 3.75
CA THR A 105 4.70 -0.10 4.55
C THR A 105 4.50 1.38 4.30
N ARG A 106 4.07 2.12 5.31
CA ARG A 106 3.84 3.56 5.26
C ARG A 106 4.79 4.27 6.20
N ALA A 107 5.40 5.36 5.73
CA ALA A 107 6.27 6.22 6.51
C ALA A 107 5.99 7.70 6.21
N ALA A 108 5.77 8.48 7.25
CA ALA A 108 5.83 9.93 7.21
C ALA A 108 7.23 10.39 7.60
N ILE A 109 8.00 10.84 6.62
CA ILE A 109 9.39 11.26 6.81
C ILE A 109 9.39 12.68 7.40
N ARG A 110 10.26 12.93 8.38
CA ARG A 110 10.50 14.27 8.89
C ARG A 110 11.09 15.13 7.77
N TRP A 111 10.41 16.22 7.42
CA TRP A 111 10.70 17.04 6.23
C TRP A 111 12.15 17.58 6.12
N TYR A 112 12.86 17.71 7.24
CA TYR A 112 14.27 18.13 7.26
C TYR A 112 15.28 16.99 7.02
N LYS A 113 14.81 15.72 6.97
CA LYS A 113 15.65 14.52 6.72
C LYS A 113 15.42 13.89 5.35
N THR A 114 14.48 14.42 4.58
CA THR A 114 14.04 13.91 3.28
C THR A 114 15.16 13.74 2.24
N PRO A 115 16.09 14.69 2.03
CA PRO A 115 17.16 14.52 1.03
C PRO A 115 18.06 13.32 1.32
N ARG A 116 18.44 13.12 2.59
CA ARG A 116 19.29 12.00 3.02
C ARG A 116 18.52 10.68 2.93
N PHE A 117 17.25 10.66 3.32
CA PHE A 117 16.39 9.48 3.16
C PHE A 117 16.33 8.99 1.70
N TRP A 118 16.03 9.88 0.75
CA TRP A 118 15.92 9.51 -0.66
C TRP A 118 17.21 8.94 -1.25
N ARG A 119 18.37 9.44 -0.79
CA ARG A 119 19.69 8.91 -1.20
C ARG A 119 19.89 7.43 -0.82
N TYR A 120 19.34 6.99 0.31
CA TYR A 120 19.55 5.63 0.83
C TYR A 120 18.39 4.67 0.52
N VAL A 121 17.15 5.16 0.47
CA VAL A 121 15.97 4.31 0.33
C VAL A 121 15.57 4.07 -1.12
N ALA A 122 15.70 5.06 -2.02
CA ALA A 122 15.32 4.89 -3.43
C ALA A 122 16.00 3.69 -4.12
N PRO A 123 17.31 3.44 -3.93
CA PRO A 123 17.96 2.28 -4.53
C PRO A 123 17.42 0.95 -3.99
N THR A 124 16.96 0.92 -2.73
CA THR A 124 16.49 -0.31 -2.08
C THR A 124 15.03 -0.59 -2.47
N SER A 125 14.17 0.43 -2.44
CA SER A 125 12.76 0.32 -2.85
C SER A 125 12.61 -0.04 -4.33
N ALA A 126 13.47 0.45 -5.22
CA ALA A 126 13.41 0.08 -6.64
C ALA A 126 13.64 -1.42 -6.91
N THR A 127 14.35 -2.12 -6.02
CA THR A 127 14.65 -3.56 -6.19
C THR A 127 13.54 -4.49 -5.75
N ILE A 128 12.55 -4.00 -4.99
CA ILE A 128 11.45 -4.86 -4.50
C ILE A 128 10.67 -5.44 -5.66
N ALA A 129 10.45 -4.68 -6.75
CA ALA A 129 9.71 -5.15 -7.92
C ALA A 129 10.39 -6.32 -8.65
N GLN A 130 11.68 -6.56 -8.39
CA GLN A 130 12.47 -7.63 -8.99
C GLN A 130 12.78 -8.76 -8.00
N ALA A 131 12.29 -8.68 -6.77
CA ALA A 131 12.57 -9.68 -5.75
C ALA A 131 11.86 -11.01 -6.05
N PRO A 132 12.53 -12.16 -5.83
CA PRO A 132 11.90 -13.47 -5.99
C PRO A 132 10.60 -13.59 -5.17
N GLY A 133 9.53 -14.03 -5.83
CA GLY A 133 8.21 -14.20 -5.22
C GLY A 133 7.37 -12.92 -5.10
N VAL A 134 7.83 -11.78 -5.61
CA VAL A 134 6.98 -10.59 -5.76
C VAL A 134 6.07 -10.74 -6.97
N LEU A 135 4.78 -10.58 -6.73
CA LEU A 135 3.72 -10.59 -7.75
C LEU A 135 3.45 -9.18 -8.29
N ALA A 136 3.42 -8.19 -7.38
CA ALA A 136 3.30 -6.78 -7.71
C ALA A 136 3.94 -5.93 -6.62
N ALA A 137 4.48 -4.77 -6.98
CA ALA A 137 4.91 -3.77 -6.01
C ALA A 137 4.74 -2.35 -6.55
N ILE A 138 4.15 -1.48 -5.74
CA ILE A 138 3.83 -0.10 -6.10
C ILE A 138 4.25 0.82 -4.95
N GLY A 139 5.08 1.79 -5.26
CA GLY A 139 5.31 2.96 -4.42
C GLY A 139 4.15 3.94 -4.58
N LEU A 140 3.47 4.18 -3.47
CA LEU A 140 2.32 5.05 -3.30
C LEU A 140 2.68 6.23 -2.40
N GLY A 141 1.92 7.32 -2.43
CA GLY A 141 2.13 8.43 -1.52
C GLY A 141 1.02 9.46 -1.51
N GLU A 142 0.75 10.02 -0.34
CA GLU A 142 -0.19 11.15 -0.19
C GLU A 142 0.47 12.48 -0.58
N LEU A 143 1.77 12.59 -0.31
CA LEU A 143 2.65 13.67 -0.73
C LEU A 143 3.92 13.03 -1.27
N PRO A 144 4.23 13.14 -2.59
CA PRO A 144 5.25 12.35 -3.27
C PRO A 144 6.63 12.31 -2.59
N VAL A 145 6.94 13.31 -1.76
CA VAL A 145 8.26 13.49 -1.16
C VAL A 145 8.29 13.14 0.34
N VAL A 146 7.19 13.28 1.08
CA VAL A 146 7.19 13.29 2.56
C VAL A 146 6.36 12.16 3.17
N ARG A 147 5.36 11.64 2.45
CA ARG A 147 4.46 10.58 2.95
C ARG A 147 4.44 9.45 1.94
N GLN A 148 5.34 8.50 2.15
CA GLN A 148 5.46 7.32 1.31
C GLN A 148 4.63 6.17 1.87
N ALA A 149 4.05 5.40 0.97
CA ALA A 149 3.53 4.08 1.22
C ALA A 149 4.12 3.15 0.15
N THR A 150 4.42 1.91 0.50
CA THR A 150 4.73 0.86 -0.47
C THR A 150 3.71 -0.23 -0.26
N PHE A 151 3.02 -0.59 -1.32
CA PHE A 151 2.17 -1.77 -1.36
C PHE A 151 2.89 -2.84 -2.17
N SER A 152 2.97 -4.05 -1.64
CA SER A 152 3.58 -5.19 -2.34
C SER A 152 2.76 -6.44 -2.12
N LEU A 153 2.70 -7.28 -3.14
CA LEU A 153 2.02 -8.56 -3.17
C LEU A 153 3.07 -9.65 -3.40
N TRP A 154 2.97 -10.71 -2.61
CA TRP A 154 3.94 -11.79 -2.57
C TRP A 154 3.24 -13.13 -2.77
N THR A 155 3.92 -14.09 -3.39
CA THR A 155 3.42 -15.47 -3.55
C THR A 155 3.17 -16.16 -2.23
N SER A 156 3.94 -15.82 -1.18
CA SER A 156 3.78 -16.37 0.17
C SER A 156 4.38 -15.46 1.25
N ALA A 157 3.97 -15.72 2.50
CA ALA A 157 4.60 -15.11 3.68
C ALA A 157 6.10 -15.42 3.77
N GLN A 158 6.55 -16.58 3.29
CA GLN A 158 7.96 -16.98 3.32
C GLN A 158 8.79 -16.18 2.31
N ALA A 159 8.31 -16.00 1.08
CA ALA A 159 9.00 -15.21 0.06
C ALA A 159 9.23 -13.76 0.53
N MET A 160 8.20 -13.18 1.15
CA MET A 160 8.28 -11.84 1.75
C MET A 160 9.32 -11.78 2.88
N GLN A 161 9.32 -12.76 3.80
CA GLN A 161 10.29 -12.81 4.89
C GLN A 161 11.72 -12.99 4.38
N ASP A 162 11.92 -13.85 3.39
CA ASP A 162 13.22 -14.07 2.77
C ASP A 162 13.77 -12.77 2.18
N TYR A 163 12.94 -11.97 1.50
CA TYR A 163 13.34 -10.65 1.03
C TYR A 163 13.70 -9.69 2.17
N ALA A 164 12.82 -9.55 3.17
CA ALA A 164 13.00 -8.61 4.27
C ALA A 164 14.24 -8.91 5.12
N TYR A 165 14.59 -10.20 5.30
CA TYR A 165 15.61 -10.63 6.25
C TYR A 165 16.89 -11.22 5.62
N ARG A 166 16.95 -11.55 4.33
CA ARG A 166 18.21 -12.07 3.72
C ARG A 166 19.10 -10.99 3.14
N SER A 167 18.56 -9.87 2.68
CA SER A 167 19.38 -8.80 2.09
C SER A 167 20.10 -7.98 3.17
N ALA A 168 21.44 -8.04 3.19
CA ALA A 168 22.27 -7.23 4.08
C ALA A 168 21.98 -5.72 3.91
N LYS A 169 21.72 -5.28 2.67
CA LYS A 169 21.32 -3.90 2.35
C LYS A 169 19.97 -3.52 2.98
N HIS A 170 19.00 -4.44 3.00
CA HIS A 170 17.70 -4.18 3.63
C HIS A 170 17.82 -4.06 5.15
N LYS A 171 18.61 -4.94 5.78
CA LYS A 171 18.92 -4.83 7.22
C LYS A 171 19.63 -3.52 7.55
N GLU A 172 20.55 -3.08 6.70
CA GLU A 172 21.28 -1.83 6.88
C GLU A 172 20.34 -0.63 6.79
N VAL A 173 19.43 -0.59 5.82
CA VAL A 173 18.40 0.47 5.70
C VAL A 173 17.47 0.47 6.90
N ILE A 174 17.00 -0.70 7.38
CA ILE A 174 16.16 -0.79 8.59
C ILE A 174 16.92 -0.24 9.81
N LYS A 175 18.20 -0.58 9.96
CA LYS A 175 19.04 -0.12 11.05
C LYS A 175 19.26 1.40 10.99
N LEU A 176 19.66 1.92 9.82
CA LEU A 176 19.86 3.36 9.57
C LEU A 176 18.57 4.15 9.86
N THR A 177 17.43 3.63 9.41
CA THR A 177 16.12 4.26 9.62
C THR A 177 15.81 4.44 11.11
N ARG A 178 16.08 3.40 11.92
CA ARG A 178 15.89 3.44 13.38
C ARG A 178 16.89 4.38 14.06
N GLN A 179 18.16 4.31 13.67
CA GLN A 179 19.22 5.15 14.25
C GLN A 179 19.00 6.63 13.97
N GLU A 180 18.53 6.95 12.79
CA GLU A 180 18.38 8.33 12.35
C GLU A 180 17.01 8.92 12.69
N ASN A 181 16.08 8.16 13.28
CA ASN A 181 14.74 8.63 13.65
C ASN A 181 14.08 9.43 12.51
N TRP A 182 14.11 8.87 11.30
CA TRP A 182 13.65 9.53 10.08
C TRP A 182 12.14 9.76 10.05
N TYR A 183 11.38 8.94 10.78
CA TYR A 183 9.94 8.95 10.72
C TYR A 183 9.33 9.79 11.84
N GLY A 184 8.37 10.63 11.47
CA GLY A 184 7.45 11.25 12.42
C GLY A 184 6.29 10.31 12.76
N GLU A 185 5.96 9.41 11.85
CA GLU A 185 4.93 8.38 12.01
C GLU A 185 5.19 7.25 11.01
N GLU A 186 4.91 6.00 11.38
CA GLU A 186 5.09 4.82 10.53
C GLU A 186 3.94 3.85 10.75
N LEU A 187 3.57 3.09 9.71
CA LEU A 187 2.64 1.97 9.81
C LEU A 187 3.14 0.83 8.94
N PHE A 188 3.14 -0.37 9.49
CA PHE A 188 3.40 -1.60 8.74
C PHE A 188 2.21 -2.52 8.94
N ALA A 189 1.66 -3.03 7.85
CA ALA A 189 0.57 -3.97 7.88
C ALA A 189 0.81 -5.12 6.92
N ARG A 190 0.45 -6.33 7.36
CA ARG A 190 0.45 -7.55 6.57
C ARG A 190 -0.98 -8.05 6.46
N PHE A 191 -1.34 -8.49 5.27
CA PHE A 191 -2.69 -8.92 4.96
C PHE A 191 -2.68 -10.26 4.25
N ARG A 192 -3.70 -11.07 4.52
CA ARG A 192 -4.11 -12.15 3.64
C ARG A 192 -4.86 -11.53 2.46
N VAL A 193 -4.58 -12.00 1.25
CA VAL A 193 -5.39 -11.64 0.08
C VAL A 193 -6.56 -12.60 0.01
N LEU A 194 -7.78 -12.08 0.23
CA LEU A 194 -9.01 -12.88 0.19
C LEU A 194 -9.46 -13.13 -1.24
N SER A 195 -9.38 -12.09 -2.06
CA SER A 195 -9.70 -12.13 -3.47
C SER A 195 -9.02 -10.97 -4.18
N SER A 196 -8.91 -11.06 -5.50
CA SER A 196 -8.52 -9.94 -6.34
C SER A 196 -9.30 -9.97 -7.65
N ARG A 197 -9.42 -8.83 -8.31
CA ARG A 197 -10.09 -8.70 -9.61
C ARG A 197 -9.51 -7.57 -10.44
N GLY A 198 -9.71 -7.66 -11.75
CA GLY A 198 -9.24 -6.68 -12.71
C GLY A 198 -7.73 -6.76 -12.93
N THR A 199 -7.13 -5.72 -13.49
CA THR A 199 -5.75 -5.77 -13.96
C THR A 199 -4.90 -4.60 -13.49
N LEU A 200 -3.62 -4.90 -13.29
CA LEU A 200 -2.54 -3.96 -13.06
C LEU A 200 -1.45 -4.29 -14.07
N ASP A 201 -1.09 -3.31 -14.91
CA ASP A 201 -0.16 -3.52 -16.02
C ASP A 201 -0.65 -4.63 -16.98
N GLY A 202 -1.97 -4.69 -17.21
CA GLY A 202 -2.61 -5.60 -18.15
C GLY A 202 -2.81 -7.05 -17.68
N ARG A 203 -2.48 -7.36 -16.41
CA ARG A 203 -2.68 -8.70 -15.82
C ARG A 203 -3.24 -8.64 -14.41
N ASN A 204 -3.92 -9.69 -13.97
CA ASN A 204 -4.26 -9.86 -12.56
C ASN A 204 -3.01 -10.38 -11.81
N PRO A 205 -2.43 -9.64 -10.85
CA PRO A 205 -1.23 -10.06 -10.12
C PRO A 205 -1.33 -11.38 -9.34
N THR A 206 -2.53 -11.84 -8.97
CA THR A 206 -2.70 -13.12 -8.24
C THR A 206 -3.05 -14.30 -9.14
N GLU A 207 -3.29 -14.06 -10.43
CA GLU A 207 -3.56 -15.11 -11.41
C GLU A 207 -2.28 -15.39 -12.21
N ALA A 208 -2.05 -16.67 -12.54
CA ALA A 208 -0.86 -17.13 -13.25
C ALA A 208 -1.00 -16.95 -14.76
#